data_AF-Q04794-F1
#
_entry.id   AF-Q04794-F1
#
_cell.length_a   1.000
_cell.length_b   1.000
_cell.length_c   1.000
_cell.angle_alpha   90.00
_cell.angle_beta   90.00
_cell.angle_gamma   90.00
#
_symmetry.space_group_name_H-M   'P 1'
#
loop_
_entity.id
_entity.type
_entity.pdbx_description
1 polymer ?
#
loop_
_entity_poly.entity_id
_entity_poly.type
_entity_poly.pdbx_seq_one_letter_code
_entity_poly.pdbx_strand_id
1 'polypeptide(L)'
;MSWNPPPPGEGGCQIQKTPVVFDGELTLLPMGQYLHRALGGDYVALAATHTGTSAPEIELDDSSDSGFAVREVDLPAPEDGSIEAAAVAARIGTGLVDLRAQAPGLDRIRSQSTWMRTPLRDAFDAVLTVPTATAEVSTPRPARD
;
A
#
# COMPACT_ATOMS: atom_id res chain seq x y z
N MET A 1 18.07 24.64 9.94
CA MET A 1 17.51 23.28 9.87
C MET A 1 17.09 23.04 8.43
N SER A 2 17.88 22.28 7.67
CA SER A 2 17.49 21.83 6.33
C SER A 2 16.60 20.60 6.50
N TRP A 3 15.33 20.72 6.11
CA TRP A 3 14.44 19.58 6.00
C TRP A 3 14.91 18.73 4.82
N ASN A 4 15.20 17.45 5.06
CA ASN A 4 15.55 16.48 4.04
C ASN A 4 14.30 15.63 3.79
N PRO A 5 13.65 15.71 2.62
CA PRO A 5 12.50 14.86 2.34
C PRO A 5 12.93 13.38 2.38
N PRO A 6 12.05 12.49 2.84
CA PRO A 6 12.34 11.07 2.79
C PRO A 6 12.54 10.63 1.33
N PRO A 7 13.38 9.61 1.06
CA PRO A 7 13.59 9.11 -0.30
C PRO A 7 12.26 8.70 -0.96
N PRO A 8 12.18 8.77 -2.30
CA PRO A 8 11.00 8.31 -3.03
C PRO A 8 10.66 6.86 -2.64
N GLY A 9 9.39 6.60 -2.34
CA GLY A 9 8.88 5.32 -1.82
C GLY A 9 8.51 5.31 -0.32
N GLU A 10 8.92 6.33 0.45
CA GLU A 10 8.58 6.48 1.88
C GLU A 10 7.27 7.26 2.13
N GLY A 11 6.28 7.08 1.25
CA GLY A 11 4.94 7.65 1.45
C GLY A 11 4.21 6.92 2.56
N GLY A 12 4.22 7.46 3.79
CA GLY A 12 3.48 6.88 4.90
C GLY A 12 1.98 6.76 4.61
N CYS A 13 1.39 5.60 4.91
CA CYS A 13 -0.02 5.34 4.65
C CYS A 13 -0.91 6.26 5.52
N GLN A 14 -1.62 7.22 4.90
CA GLN A 14 -2.44 8.20 5.64
C GLN A 14 -3.71 7.62 6.26
N ILE A 15 -4.17 6.46 5.80
CA ILE A 15 -5.43 5.83 6.23
C ILE A 15 -5.25 4.77 7.31
N GLN A 16 -4.01 4.42 7.66
CA GLN A 16 -3.80 3.39 8.67
C GLN A 16 -4.13 3.90 10.08
N LYS A 17 -4.54 2.99 10.98
CA LYS A 17 -4.97 3.30 12.36
C LYS A 17 -3.80 3.46 13.35
N THR A 18 -2.62 2.98 12.98
CA THR A 18 -1.41 2.95 13.83
C THR A 18 -0.37 3.97 13.36
N PRO A 19 0.60 4.37 14.19
CA PRO A 19 1.73 5.19 13.74
C PRO A 19 2.53 4.48 12.62
N VAL A 20 3.09 5.25 11.68
CA VAL A 20 4.05 4.72 10.70
C VAL A 20 5.44 4.79 11.33
N VAL A 21 6.08 3.64 11.44
CA VAL A 21 7.45 3.50 11.92
C VAL A 21 8.31 2.98 10.77
N PHE A 22 9.40 3.69 10.48
CA PHE A 22 10.37 3.30 9.48
C PHE A 22 11.74 3.21 10.13
N ASP A 23 12.43 2.08 9.91
CA ASP A 23 13.73 1.78 10.53
C ASP A 23 13.78 1.98 12.06
N GLY A 24 12.67 1.63 12.74
CA GLY A 24 12.52 1.77 14.19
C GLY A 24 12.15 3.17 14.67
N GLU A 25 12.17 4.17 13.79
CA GLU A 25 11.85 5.55 14.13
C GLU A 25 10.42 5.93 13.72
N LEU A 26 9.76 6.74 14.55
CA LEU A 26 8.43 7.27 14.26
C LEU A 26 8.53 8.28 13.10
N THR A 27 7.93 7.94 11.97
CA THR A 27 7.98 8.77 10.74
C THR A 27 6.73 9.62 10.57
N LEU A 28 5.55 9.08 10.90
CA LEU A 28 4.28 9.76 10.67
C LEU A 28 3.21 9.32 11.68
N LEU A 29 2.41 10.30 12.13
CA LEU A 29 1.11 10.07 12.75
C LEU A 29 0.03 10.27 11.69
N PRO A 30 -0.51 9.19 11.10
CA PRO A 30 -1.39 9.29 9.95
C PRO A 30 -2.78 9.79 10.34
N MET A 31 -3.47 10.41 9.39
CA MET A 31 -4.85 10.88 9.62
C MET A 31 -5.80 9.76 10.06
N GLY A 32 -5.61 8.53 9.56
CA GLY A 32 -6.38 7.36 9.95
C GLY A 32 -6.30 7.04 11.44
N GLN A 33 -5.16 7.29 12.08
CA GLN A 33 -5.02 7.12 13.53
C GLN A 33 -5.90 8.13 14.30
N TYR A 34 -5.94 9.38 13.85
CA TYR A 34 -6.80 10.39 14.46
C TYR A 34 -8.29 10.11 14.20
N LEU A 35 -8.63 9.68 12.99
CA LEU A 35 -10.00 9.31 12.63
C LEU A 35 -10.48 8.10 13.43
N HIS A 36 -9.66 7.06 13.58
CA HIS A 36 -9.98 5.92 14.42
C HIS A 36 -10.19 6.31 15.89
N ARG A 37 -9.39 7.25 16.42
CA ARG A 37 -9.58 7.77 17.79
C ARG A 37 -10.88 8.55 17.94
N ALA A 38 -11.28 9.31 16.92
CA ALA A 38 -12.46 10.16 16.97
C ALA A 38 -13.76 9.37 16.72
N LEU A 39 -13.73 8.40 15.81
CA LEU A 39 -14.90 7.67 15.31
C LEU A 39 -14.98 6.23 15.82
N GLY A 40 -13.92 5.71 16.43
CA GLY A 40 -13.87 4.34 16.94
C GLY A 40 -14.13 3.30 15.83
N GLY A 41 -15.13 2.44 16.05
CA GLY A 41 -15.53 1.38 15.12
C GLY A 41 -16.24 1.87 13.86
N ASP A 42 -16.65 3.14 13.80
CA ASP A 42 -17.26 3.73 12.61
C ASP A 42 -16.22 4.11 11.54
N TYR A 43 -14.94 4.17 11.92
CA TYR A 43 -13.83 4.29 10.97
C TYR A 43 -13.34 2.91 10.54
N VAL A 44 -13.44 2.63 9.25
CA VAL A 44 -12.95 1.38 8.64
C VAL A 44 -11.78 1.69 7.72
N ALA A 45 -10.60 1.20 8.07
CA ALA A 45 -9.38 1.39 7.30
C ALA A 45 -9.21 0.26 6.27
N LEU A 46 -9.33 0.59 4.99
CA LEU A 46 -9.21 -0.36 3.87
C LEU A 46 -7.93 -0.07 3.08
N ALA A 47 -6.94 -0.95 3.20
CA ALA A 47 -5.73 -0.88 2.38
C ALA A 47 -5.96 -1.52 1.00
N ALA A 48 -5.07 -1.23 0.06
CA ALA A 48 -5.03 -1.87 -1.25
C ALA A 48 -3.60 -2.29 -1.57
N THR A 49 -3.45 -3.42 -2.25
CA THR A 49 -2.16 -3.93 -2.73
C THR A 49 -2.35 -4.76 -4.00
N HIS A 50 -1.24 -5.11 -4.64
CA HIS A 50 -1.23 -6.00 -5.80
C HIS A 50 -0.25 -7.17 -5.63
N THR A 51 -0.51 -8.27 -6.34
CA THR A 51 0.34 -9.48 -6.36
C THR A 51 1.17 -9.61 -7.65
N GLY A 52 1.10 -8.61 -8.53
CA GLY A 52 1.84 -8.57 -9.79
C GLY A 52 3.36 -8.50 -9.62
N THR A 53 4.07 -8.81 -10.70
CA THR A 53 5.55 -8.85 -10.74
C THR A 53 6.18 -7.52 -11.13
N SER A 54 5.39 -6.50 -11.49
CA SER A 54 5.83 -5.13 -11.73
C SER A 54 4.90 -4.14 -11.03
N ALA A 55 5.40 -2.92 -10.79
CA ALA A 55 4.61 -1.78 -10.36
C ALA A 55 5.06 -0.50 -11.06
N PRO A 56 4.14 0.47 -11.25
CA PRO A 56 4.51 1.82 -11.64
C PRO A 56 5.24 2.53 -10.50
N GLU A 57 6.37 3.13 -10.83
CA GLU A 57 7.21 3.93 -9.94
C GLU A 57 7.41 5.34 -10.48
N ILE A 58 7.54 6.30 -9.56
CA ILE A 58 7.84 7.69 -9.91
C ILE A 58 9.35 7.89 -9.82
N GLU A 59 9.97 8.15 -10.98
CA GLU A 59 11.39 8.49 -11.08
C GLU A 59 11.54 9.96 -11.47
N LEU A 60 12.50 10.66 -10.86
CA LEU A 60 12.83 12.03 -11.24
C LEU A 60 13.38 12.04 -12.67
N ASP A 61 12.87 12.97 -13.48
CA ASP A 61 13.25 13.10 -14.89
C ASP A 61 13.24 14.58 -15.28
N ASP A 62 14.43 15.19 -15.28
CA ASP A 62 14.65 16.59 -15.64
C ASP A 62 14.31 16.89 -17.11
N SER A 63 14.15 15.86 -17.95
CA SER A 63 13.74 16.01 -19.35
C SER A 63 12.22 16.00 -19.54
N SER A 64 11.45 15.65 -18.51
CA SER A 64 9.99 15.67 -18.52
C SER A 64 9.44 17.03 -18.08
N ASP A 65 8.32 17.46 -18.67
CA ASP A 65 7.65 18.71 -18.28
C ASP A 65 7.17 18.71 -16.81
N SER A 66 6.89 17.52 -16.26
CA SER A 66 6.48 17.30 -14.87
C SER A 66 7.64 17.21 -13.88
N GLY A 67 8.89 17.13 -14.35
CA GLY A 67 10.06 16.85 -13.52
C GLY A 67 10.15 15.40 -13.00
N PHE A 68 9.24 14.53 -13.44
CA PHE A 68 9.24 13.10 -13.15
C PHE A 68 8.57 12.31 -14.28
N ALA A 69 8.97 11.05 -14.42
CA ALA A 69 8.35 10.06 -15.28
C ALA A 69 7.82 8.88 -14.45
N VAL A 70 6.74 8.26 -14.91
CA VAL A 70 6.26 6.98 -14.35
C VAL A 70 6.84 5.84 -15.18
N ARG A 71 7.55 4.92 -14.54
CA ARG A 71 8.15 3.75 -15.18
C ARG A 71 7.67 2.47 -14.51
N GLU A 72 7.48 1.41 -15.29
CA GLU A 72 7.30 0.09 -14.69
C GLU A 72 8.65 -0.44 -14.19
N VAL A 73 8.64 -0.92 -12.96
CA VAL A 73 9.79 -1.53 -12.30
C VAL A 73 9.44 -2.96 -11.90
N ASP A 74 10.36 -3.88 -12.16
CA ASP A 74 10.24 -5.28 -11.74
C ASP A 74 10.31 -5.39 -10.22
N LEU A 75 9.46 -6.23 -9.65
CA LEU A 75 9.36 -6.44 -8.22
C LEU A 75 9.93 -7.78 -7.79
N PRO A 76 10.57 -7.84 -6.61
CA PRO A 76 10.88 -9.12 -6.00
C PRO A 76 9.59 -9.87 -5.65
N ALA A 77 9.71 -11.20 -5.56
CA ALA A 77 8.63 -12.04 -5.07
C ALA A 77 8.13 -11.55 -3.69
N PRO A 78 6.83 -11.69 -3.38
CA PRO A 78 6.30 -11.34 -2.07
C PRO A 78 7.06 -11.99 -0.91
N GLU A 79 7.38 -11.22 0.13
CA GLU A 79 8.06 -11.72 1.32
C GLU A 79 7.13 -12.56 2.20
N ASP A 80 7.66 -13.55 2.90
CA ASP A 80 6.92 -14.25 3.96
C ASP A 80 6.44 -13.26 5.04
N GLY A 81 5.23 -13.48 5.55
CA GLY A 81 4.55 -12.56 6.47
C GLY A 81 3.83 -11.39 5.78
N SER A 82 4.00 -11.23 4.46
CA SER A 82 3.23 -10.26 3.66
C SER A 82 1.83 -10.75 3.33
N ILE A 83 0.88 -9.81 3.20
CA ILE A 83 -0.47 -10.11 2.71
C ILE A 83 -0.46 -10.61 1.26
N GLU A 84 0.51 -10.17 0.46
CA GLU A 84 0.70 -10.56 -0.93
C GLU A 84 1.13 -12.03 -1.03
N ALA A 85 2.09 -12.47 -0.19
CA ALA A 85 2.49 -13.88 -0.13
C ALA A 85 1.33 -14.78 0.29
N ALA A 86 0.57 -14.34 1.31
CA ALA A 86 -0.63 -15.06 1.75
C ALA A 86 -1.70 -15.13 0.65
N ALA A 87 -1.94 -14.04 -0.07
CA ALA A 87 -2.89 -13.98 -1.17
C ALA A 87 -2.49 -14.89 -2.33
N VAL A 88 -1.20 -14.91 -2.72
CA VAL A 88 -0.66 -15.81 -3.74
C VAL A 88 -0.81 -17.27 -3.32
N ALA A 89 -0.43 -17.62 -2.09
CA ALA A 89 -0.55 -18.97 -1.57
C ALA A 89 -2.02 -19.46 -1.54
N ALA A 90 -2.94 -18.56 -1.19
CA ALA A 90 -4.38 -18.81 -1.21
C ALA A 90 -5.03 -18.70 -2.60
N ARG A 91 -4.26 -18.35 -3.64
CA ARG A 91 -4.72 -18.11 -5.03
C ARG A 91 -5.85 -17.06 -5.12
N ILE A 92 -5.76 -16.02 -4.30
CA ILE A 92 -6.67 -14.87 -4.34
C ILE A 92 -6.23 -13.97 -5.51
N GLY A 93 -7.13 -13.78 -6.48
CA GLY A 93 -6.97 -12.77 -7.53
C GLY A 93 -7.38 -11.39 -7.02
N THR A 94 -8.41 -10.80 -7.63
CA THR A 94 -9.07 -9.63 -7.06
C THR A 94 -9.94 -10.06 -5.88
N GLY A 95 -9.67 -9.56 -4.67
CA GLY A 95 -10.42 -9.97 -3.48
C GLY A 95 -10.22 -9.04 -2.29
N LEU A 96 -11.21 -9.02 -1.38
CA LEU A 96 -11.12 -8.29 -0.13
C LEU A 96 -10.82 -9.27 1.02
N VAL A 97 -9.68 -9.10 1.68
CA VAL A 97 -9.26 -9.90 2.82
C VAL A 97 -9.64 -9.17 4.11
N ASP A 98 -10.61 -9.68 4.86
CA ASP A 98 -11.00 -9.14 6.17
C ASP A 98 -9.97 -9.54 7.24
N LEU A 99 -9.17 -8.56 7.70
CA LEU A 99 -8.11 -8.78 8.68
C LEU A 99 -8.63 -8.94 10.11
N ARG A 100 -9.85 -8.47 10.40
CA ARG A 100 -10.46 -8.61 11.73
C ARG A 100 -10.75 -10.08 12.04
N ALA A 101 -11.07 -10.85 10.99
CA ALA A 101 -11.34 -12.28 11.03
C ALA A 101 -10.07 -13.16 10.91
N GLN A 102 -8.91 -12.58 10.58
CA GLN A 102 -7.66 -13.34 10.49
C GLN A 102 -6.95 -13.44 11.84
N ALA A 103 -6.19 -14.53 11.99
CA ALA A 103 -5.22 -14.63 13.08
C ALA A 103 -4.12 -13.57 12.90
N PRO A 104 -3.56 -13.04 14.00
CA PRO A 104 -2.36 -12.21 13.92
C PRO A 104 -1.21 -12.95 13.24
N GLY A 105 -0.35 -12.23 12.50
CA GLY A 105 0.83 -12.81 11.88
C GLY A 105 1.26 -12.13 10.59
N LEU A 106 0.35 -11.43 9.91
CA LEU A 106 0.71 -10.58 8.78
C LEU A 106 1.24 -9.24 9.29
N ASP A 107 2.45 -8.90 8.88
CA ASP A 107 3.22 -7.78 9.44
C ASP A 107 3.80 -6.85 8.38
N ARG A 108 3.45 -7.05 7.10
CA ARG A 108 3.85 -6.15 6.02
C ARG A 108 2.89 -6.18 4.85
N ILE A 109 2.84 -5.05 4.16
CA ILE A 109 2.10 -4.84 2.92
C ILE A 109 3.00 -4.06 1.98
N ARG A 110 2.87 -4.31 0.67
CA ARG A 110 3.61 -3.60 -0.35
C ARG A 110 3.14 -2.14 -0.43
N SER A 111 4.09 -1.24 -0.56
CA SER A 111 3.87 0.18 -0.84
C SER A 111 4.77 0.55 -2.01
N GLN A 112 4.18 0.61 -3.21
CA GLN A 112 4.93 0.72 -4.47
C GLN A 112 5.94 -0.44 -4.62
N SER A 113 7.21 -0.18 -4.91
CA SER A 113 8.25 -1.22 -4.99
C SER A 113 8.82 -1.65 -3.63
N THR A 114 8.48 -0.96 -2.56
CA THR A 114 8.98 -1.22 -1.20
C THR A 114 7.93 -1.87 -0.30
N TRP A 115 8.32 -2.14 0.94
CA TRP A 115 7.50 -2.76 1.97
C TRP A 115 7.21 -1.78 3.11
N MET A 116 5.94 -1.69 3.48
CA MET A 116 5.55 -1.08 4.75
C MET A 116 5.41 -2.18 5.80
N ARG A 117 6.26 -2.14 6.83
CA ARG A 117 6.24 -3.08 7.95
C ARG A 117 5.37 -2.55 9.08
N THR A 118 4.27 -3.22 9.35
CA THR A 118 3.34 -2.89 10.43
C THR A 118 2.42 -4.08 10.71
N PRO A 119 2.02 -4.35 11.97
CA PRO A 119 1.02 -5.37 12.25
C PRO A 119 -0.29 -5.04 11.51
N LEU A 120 -0.60 -5.79 10.44
CA LEU A 120 -1.63 -5.37 9.49
C LEU A 120 -3.01 -5.31 10.14
N ARG A 121 -3.32 -6.24 11.03
CA ARG A 121 -4.60 -6.31 11.76
C ARG A 121 -4.83 -5.09 12.66
N ASP A 122 -3.75 -4.50 13.17
CA ASP A 122 -3.83 -3.31 14.01
C ASP A 122 -3.92 -2.05 13.15
N ALA A 123 -3.23 -2.04 12.01
CA ALA A 123 -3.17 -0.92 11.07
C ALA A 123 -4.44 -0.78 10.21
N PHE A 124 -5.06 -1.89 9.80
CA PHE A 124 -6.16 -1.95 8.82
C PHE A 124 -7.25 -2.94 9.23
N ASP A 125 -8.46 -2.72 8.73
CA ASP A 125 -9.60 -3.63 8.92
C ASP A 125 -9.71 -4.66 7.80
N ALA A 126 -9.34 -4.28 6.57
CA ALA A 126 -9.25 -5.19 5.44
C ALA A 126 -8.25 -4.71 4.38
N VAL A 127 -7.86 -5.61 3.49
CA VAL A 127 -6.96 -5.34 2.36
C VAL A 127 -7.62 -5.80 1.05
N LEU A 128 -7.75 -4.90 0.09
CA LEU A 128 -8.08 -5.24 -1.28
C LEU A 128 -6.81 -5.71 -1.99
N THR A 129 -6.80 -6.95 -2.46
CA THR A 129 -5.73 -7.48 -3.33
C THR A 129 -6.19 -7.40 -4.77
N VAL A 130 -5.30 -7.01 -5.68
CA VAL A 130 -5.51 -7.07 -7.13
C VAL A 130 -4.35 -7.80 -7.82
N PRO A 131 -4.56 -8.42 -8.99
CA PRO A 131 -3.47 -9.13 -9.68
C PRO A 131 -2.38 -8.22 -10.23
N THR A 132 -2.70 -6.98 -10.58
CA THR A 132 -1.78 -6.05 -11.28
C THR A 132 -2.00 -4.61 -10.86
N ALA A 133 -0.93 -3.81 -10.92
CA ALA A 133 -0.98 -2.36 -10.81
C ALA A 133 -0.36 -1.75 -12.08
N THR A 134 -0.99 -0.73 -12.65
CA THR A 134 -0.55 -0.12 -13.93
C THR A 134 -0.51 1.40 -13.80
N ALA A 135 0.36 2.05 -14.58
CA ALA A 135 0.48 3.52 -14.62
C ALA A 135 -0.77 4.21 -15.19
N GLU A 136 -1.49 3.53 -16.09
CA GLU A 136 -2.70 4.05 -16.71
C GLU A 136 -3.98 3.47 -16.11
N VAL A 137 -4.99 4.32 -16.01
CA VAL A 137 -6.37 3.90 -15.76
C VAL A 137 -6.99 3.49 -17.10
N SER A 138 -7.02 2.19 -17.39
CA SER A 138 -7.91 1.67 -18.41
C SER A 138 -9.32 1.60 -17.83
N THR A 139 -10.12 2.65 -18.00
CA THR A 139 -11.57 2.53 -17.78
C THR A 139 -12.17 1.80 -18.97
N PRO A 140 -12.91 0.69 -18.78
CA PRO A 140 -13.72 0.12 -19.84
C PRO A 140 -14.66 1.23 -20.33
N ARG A 141 -14.52 1.64 -21.58
CA ARG A 141 -15.43 2.60 -22.19
C ARG A 141 -16.83 1.96 -22.18
N PRO A 142 -17.85 2.59 -21.57
CA PRO A 142 -19.21 2.06 -21.68
C PRO A 142 -19.55 1.94 -23.17
N ALA A 143 -20.13 0.81 -23.55
CA ALA A 143 -20.64 0.62 -24.90
C ALA A 143 -21.57 1.81 -25.20
N ARG A 144 -21.30 2.52 -26.30
CA ARG A 144 -22.25 3.51 -26.81
C ARG A 144 -23.38 2.71 -27.44
N ASP A 145 -24.56 2.77 -26.84
CA ASP A 145 -25.82 2.39 -27.48
C ASP A 145 -26.11 3.32 -28.68
#